data_AF-A0A7V9E9R2-F1
#
_entry.id   AF-A0A7V9E9R2-F1
#
_cell.length_a   1.000
_cell.length_b   1.000
_cell.length_c   1.000
_cell.angle_alpha   90.00
_cell.angle_beta   90.00
_cell.angle_gamma   90.00
#
_symmetry.space_group_name_H-M   'P 1'
#
loop_
_entity.id
_entity.type
_entity.pdbx_description
1 polymer ?
#
loop_
_entity_poly.entity_id
_entity_poly.type
_entity_poly.pdbx_seq_one_letter_code
_entity_poly.pdbx_strand_id
1 'polypeptide(L)'
;MASSTAVVEVGGRAVRVSSADRVIFPPSEHAPAVTKLEVVQYYVGVGEALLRAMYERPVTLERWPKGVFDGAVLATRQDNHGDAFFQKRLPKGAPDWVETCEISFPSGRTADEICATEPGVFAWAAQMGTITFHPWPVRRGDVERPDELRIDLDPQEGTDFRDAVVVAGEARALLDEL
;
A
#
# COMPACT_ATOMS: atom_id res chain seq x y z
N MET A 1 5.02 -29.97 -5.09
CA MET A 1 6.00 -29.44 -4.12
C MET A 1 5.24 -28.66 -3.06
N ALA A 2 5.53 -28.85 -1.78
CA ALA A 2 4.87 -28.08 -0.72
C ALA A 2 5.19 -26.59 -0.90
N SER A 3 4.18 -25.73 -0.76
CA SER A 3 4.37 -24.27 -0.82
C SER A 3 5.22 -23.84 0.37
N SER A 4 6.36 -23.17 0.12
CA SER A 4 7.21 -22.67 1.19
C SER A 4 6.43 -21.74 2.11
N THR A 5 6.66 -21.89 3.40
CA THR A 5 5.98 -21.15 4.46
C THR A 5 7.02 -20.61 5.44
N ALA A 6 6.84 -19.38 5.87
CA ALA A 6 7.63 -18.75 6.93
C ALA A 6 6.69 -18.08 7.94
N VAL A 7 7.23 -17.71 9.10
CA VAL A 7 6.55 -16.87 10.09
C VAL A 7 7.46 -15.67 10.36
N VAL A 8 6.87 -14.49 10.38
CA VAL A 8 7.58 -13.24 10.69
C VAL A 8 6.92 -12.61 11.91
N GLU A 9 7.74 -12.21 12.88
CA GLU A 9 7.30 -11.52 14.10
C GLU A 9 7.39 -10.00 13.93
N VAL A 10 6.32 -9.29 14.30
CA VAL A 10 6.26 -7.82 14.22
C VAL A 10 5.26 -7.27 15.22
N GLY A 11 5.68 -6.32 16.07
CA GLY A 11 4.78 -5.69 17.04
C GLY A 11 4.04 -6.67 17.97
N GLY A 12 4.66 -7.81 18.31
CA GLY A 12 4.02 -8.87 19.11
C GLY A 12 3.03 -9.76 18.34
N ARG A 13 2.96 -9.63 17.01
CA ARG A 13 2.16 -10.47 16.11
C ARG A 13 3.05 -11.45 15.35
N ALA A 14 2.62 -12.71 15.30
CA ALA A 14 3.17 -13.74 14.43
C ALA A 14 2.39 -13.78 13.11
N VAL A 15 3.00 -13.33 12.01
CA VAL A 15 2.39 -13.31 10.67
C VAL A 15 2.91 -14.49 9.84
N ARG A 16 2.01 -15.43 9.50
CA ARG A 16 2.34 -16.55 8.60
C ARG A 16 2.44 -16.06 7.15
N VAL A 17 3.59 -16.27 6.53
CA VAL A 17 3.84 -16.00 5.11
C VAL A 17 3.77 -17.30 4.32
N SER A 18 2.83 -17.39 3.38
CA SER A 18 2.67 -18.57 2.49
C SER A 18 3.19 -18.28 1.09
N SER A 19 3.67 -19.31 0.38
CA SER A 19 4.44 -19.14 -0.86
C SER A 19 5.59 -18.15 -0.66
N ALA A 20 6.36 -18.34 0.41
CA ALA A 20 7.41 -17.42 0.85
C ALA A 20 8.43 -17.11 -0.26
N ASP A 21 8.80 -18.12 -1.04
CA ASP A 21 9.80 -18.00 -2.12
C ASP A 21 9.19 -17.54 -3.45
N ARG A 22 7.90 -17.19 -3.49
CA ARG A 22 7.29 -16.66 -4.71
C ARG A 22 7.98 -15.36 -5.08
N VAL A 23 8.53 -15.30 -6.28
CA VAL A 23 9.08 -14.06 -6.84
C VAL A 23 7.95 -13.05 -7.04
N ILE A 24 8.07 -11.90 -6.38
CA ILE A 24 7.15 -10.75 -6.51
C ILE A 24 7.72 -9.73 -7.49
N PHE A 25 9.02 -9.48 -7.44
CA PHE A 25 9.71 -8.68 -8.45
C PHE A 25 10.76 -9.56 -9.13
N PRO A 26 10.68 -9.79 -10.45
CA PRO A 26 11.72 -10.51 -11.20
C PRO A 26 13.05 -9.77 -11.11
N PRO A 27 14.18 -10.45 -11.35
CA PRO A 27 15.46 -9.77 -11.39
C PRO A 27 15.46 -8.71 -12.49
N SER A 28 16.11 -7.60 -12.23
CA SER A 28 16.37 -6.53 -13.19
C SER A 28 17.87 -6.33 -13.38
N GLU A 29 18.25 -5.41 -14.25
CA GLU A 29 19.65 -5.00 -14.38
C GLU A 29 20.20 -4.34 -13.09
N HIS A 30 19.33 -3.84 -12.22
CA HIS A 30 19.71 -3.10 -11.01
C HIS A 30 19.59 -3.91 -9.72
N ALA A 31 18.88 -5.04 -9.73
CA ALA A 31 18.62 -5.81 -8.51
C ALA A 31 18.34 -7.29 -8.82
N PRO A 32 18.69 -8.22 -7.91
CA PRO A 32 18.23 -9.60 -7.98
C PRO A 32 16.70 -9.68 -7.80
N ALA A 33 16.15 -10.88 -8.05
CA ALA A 33 14.74 -11.15 -7.80
C ALA A 33 14.39 -10.91 -6.33
N VAL A 34 13.20 -10.35 -6.07
CA VAL A 34 12.66 -10.14 -4.72
C VAL A 34 11.49 -11.08 -4.50
N THR A 35 11.58 -11.88 -3.46
CA THR A 35 10.56 -12.85 -3.04
C THR A 35 9.48 -12.20 -2.17
N LYS A 36 8.36 -12.91 -2.00
CA LYS A 36 7.26 -12.50 -1.14
C LYS A 36 7.70 -12.36 0.31
N LEU A 37 8.55 -13.25 0.81
CA LEU A 37 9.08 -13.14 2.16
C LEU A 37 9.89 -11.86 2.34
N GLU A 38 10.72 -11.49 1.35
CA GLU A 38 11.51 -10.26 1.39
C GLU A 38 10.62 -9.01 1.36
N VAL A 39 9.53 -9.01 0.58
CA VAL A 39 8.53 -7.92 0.61
C VAL A 39 7.89 -7.80 2.00
N VAL A 40 7.50 -8.91 2.63
CA VAL A 40 6.96 -8.90 4.00
C VAL A 40 7.99 -8.39 5.00
N GLN A 41 9.23 -8.85 4.91
CA GLN A 41 10.33 -8.44 5.79
C GLN A 41 10.65 -6.95 5.61
N TYR A 42 10.59 -6.42 4.39
CA TYR A 42 10.71 -4.99 4.13
C TYR A 42 9.67 -4.20 4.94
N TYR A 43 8.39 -4.59 4.88
CA TYR A 43 7.33 -3.93 5.65
C TYR A 43 7.48 -4.08 7.15
N VAL A 44 8.07 -5.18 7.64
CA VAL A 44 8.44 -5.29 9.05
C VAL A 44 9.55 -4.30 9.40
N GLY A 45 10.58 -4.18 8.55
CA GLY A 45 11.69 -3.26 8.75
C GLY A 45 11.27 -1.79 8.77
N VAL A 46 10.34 -1.39 7.89
CA VAL A 46 9.84 0.01 7.83
C VAL A 46 8.54 0.23 8.60
N GLY A 47 7.97 -0.80 9.22
CA GLY A 47 6.59 -0.81 9.71
C GLY A 47 6.28 0.31 10.71
N GLU A 48 7.20 0.62 11.63
CA GLU A 48 7.05 1.72 12.58
C GLU A 48 7.05 3.10 11.90
N ALA A 49 7.89 3.29 10.89
CA ALA A 49 7.92 4.55 10.13
C ALA A 49 6.69 4.71 9.26
N LEU A 50 6.26 3.63 8.61
CA LEU A 50 5.04 3.59 7.82
C LEU A 50 3.81 3.83 8.70
N LEU A 51 3.78 3.25 9.91
CA LEU A 51 2.70 3.48 10.87
C LEU A 51 2.57 4.96 11.21
N ARG A 52 3.66 5.70 11.46
CA ARG A 52 3.56 7.14 11.76
C ARG A 52 2.89 7.94 10.63
N ALA A 53 3.15 7.59 9.38
CA ALA A 53 2.53 8.24 8.22
C ALA A 53 1.06 7.84 8.02
N MET A 54 0.71 6.59 8.38
CA MET A 54 -0.57 5.98 8.05
C MET A 54 -1.49 5.72 9.24
N TYR A 55 -1.06 6.07 10.45
CA TYR A 55 -1.76 5.74 11.70
C TYR A 55 -3.20 6.21 11.64
N GLU A 56 -4.14 5.28 11.84
CA GLU A 56 -5.57 5.56 11.84
C GLU A 56 -6.12 6.16 10.53
N ARG A 57 -5.38 6.06 9.43
CA ARG A 57 -5.88 6.39 8.09
C ARG A 57 -6.57 5.16 7.50
N PRO A 58 -7.77 5.27 6.92
CA PRO A 58 -8.30 4.22 6.07
C PRO A 58 -7.41 4.07 4.84
N VAL A 59 -7.27 2.83 4.34
CA VAL A 59 -6.31 2.49 3.31
C VAL A 59 -6.91 1.55 2.28
N THR A 60 -6.81 1.94 1.02
CA THR A 60 -7.02 1.03 -0.10
C THR A 60 -5.72 0.26 -0.38
N LEU A 61 -5.82 -1.07 -0.53
CA LEU A 61 -4.68 -1.92 -0.83
C LEU A 61 -4.55 -2.18 -2.33
N GLU A 62 -3.38 -2.01 -2.90
CA GLU A 62 -3.06 -2.47 -4.25
C GLU A 62 -2.32 -3.81 -4.17
N ARG A 63 -2.99 -4.87 -4.65
CA ARG A 63 -2.55 -6.25 -4.46
C ARG A 63 -2.07 -6.86 -5.76
N TRP A 64 -0.90 -7.49 -5.70
CA TRP A 64 -0.22 -8.23 -6.76
C TRP A 64 0.05 -9.68 -6.32
N PRO A 65 -0.98 -10.54 -6.18
CA PRO A 65 -0.81 -11.86 -5.55
C PRO A 65 0.15 -12.79 -6.30
N LYS A 66 0.32 -12.60 -7.60
CA LYS A 66 1.24 -13.37 -8.45
C LYS A 66 2.59 -12.69 -8.68
N GLY A 67 2.81 -11.50 -8.11
CA GLY A 67 3.95 -10.65 -8.41
C GLY A 67 3.70 -9.68 -9.56
N VAL A 68 4.63 -8.74 -9.71
CA VAL A 68 4.76 -7.82 -10.84
C VAL A 68 5.63 -8.50 -11.88
N PHE A 69 5.13 -8.65 -13.11
CA PHE A 69 5.87 -9.28 -14.20
C PHE A 69 5.55 -8.57 -15.51
N ASP A 70 6.35 -8.82 -16.54
CA ASP A 70 6.16 -8.18 -17.84
C ASP A 70 4.79 -8.53 -18.45
N GLY A 71 4.05 -7.51 -18.88
CA GLY A 71 2.67 -7.64 -19.35
C GLY A 71 1.61 -7.88 -18.26
N ALA A 72 1.96 -7.86 -16.96
CA ALA A 72 0.97 -7.92 -15.89
C ALA A 72 0.03 -6.71 -15.94
N VAL A 73 -1.27 -6.97 -15.80
CA VAL A 73 -2.31 -5.94 -15.92
C VAL A 73 -2.95 -5.65 -14.55
N LEU A 74 -3.01 -4.37 -14.18
CA LEU A 74 -3.78 -3.91 -13.04
C LEU A 74 -5.25 -3.76 -13.43
N ALA A 75 -6.13 -4.49 -12.75
CA ALA A 75 -7.57 -4.43 -12.96
C ALA A 75 -8.09 -3.00 -12.72
N THR A 76 -8.99 -2.55 -13.60
CA THR A 76 -9.60 -1.23 -13.58
C THR A 76 -11.10 -1.32 -13.32
N ARG A 77 -11.77 -0.17 -13.27
CA ARG A 77 -13.25 -0.13 -13.22
C ARG A 77 -13.91 -0.64 -14.50
N GLN A 78 -13.22 -0.53 -15.64
CA GLN A 78 -13.75 -0.93 -16.94
C GLN A 78 -13.46 -2.40 -17.23
N ASP A 79 -12.32 -2.90 -16.75
CA ASP A 79 -11.90 -4.29 -16.90
C ASP A 79 -11.46 -4.86 -15.56
N ASN A 80 -12.24 -5.78 -15.02
CA ASN A 80 -11.97 -6.44 -13.74
C ASN A 80 -11.10 -7.71 -13.90
N HIS A 81 -10.65 -8.02 -15.12
CA HIS A 81 -9.73 -9.10 -15.40
C HIS A 81 -8.29 -8.56 -15.40
N GLY A 82 -7.59 -8.73 -14.28
CA GLY A 82 -6.19 -8.36 -14.14
C GLY A 82 -5.43 -9.29 -13.20
N ASP A 83 -4.11 -9.19 -13.21
CA ASP A 83 -3.21 -9.91 -12.31
C ASP A 83 -3.01 -9.19 -10.97
N ALA A 84 -3.35 -7.90 -10.95
CA ALA A 84 -3.38 -7.05 -9.76
C ALA A 84 -4.72 -6.32 -9.63
N PHE A 85 -5.05 -5.86 -8.43
CA PHE A 85 -6.31 -5.14 -8.18
C PHE A 85 -6.25 -4.26 -6.93
N PHE A 86 -7.12 -3.24 -6.91
CA PHE A 86 -7.38 -2.46 -5.71
C PHE A 86 -8.44 -3.13 -4.83
N GLN A 87 -8.12 -3.34 -3.57
CA GLN A 87 -9.02 -3.83 -2.55
C GLN A 87 -9.30 -2.74 -1.53
N LYS A 88 -10.55 -2.27 -1.52
CA LYS A 88 -11.04 -1.30 -0.54
C LYS A 88 -11.52 -1.99 0.73
N ARG A 89 -12.45 -2.92 0.58
CA ARG A 89 -13.09 -3.62 1.70
C ARG A 89 -12.14 -4.57 2.41
N LEU A 90 -12.28 -4.67 3.73
CA LEU A 90 -11.63 -5.73 4.52
C LEU A 90 -11.94 -7.12 3.92
N PRO A 91 -10.93 -7.95 3.66
CA PRO A 91 -11.14 -9.29 3.12
C PRO A 91 -11.70 -10.22 4.20
N LYS A 92 -12.47 -11.23 3.79
CA LYS A 92 -12.95 -12.27 4.70
C LYS A 92 -11.77 -13.02 5.31
N GLY A 93 -11.85 -13.32 6.61
CA GLY A 93 -10.80 -14.03 7.34
C GLY A 93 -9.60 -13.16 7.70
N ALA A 94 -9.76 -11.82 7.70
CA ALA A 94 -8.79 -10.94 8.32
C ALA A 94 -8.62 -11.28 9.82
N PRO A 95 -7.42 -11.15 10.38
CA PRO A 95 -7.19 -11.26 11.81
C PRO A 95 -8.05 -10.26 12.59
N ASP A 96 -8.43 -10.63 13.81
CA ASP A 96 -9.28 -9.84 14.72
C ASP A 96 -8.67 -8.49 15.12
N TRP A 97 -7.34 -8.38 15.07
CA TRP A 97 -6.58 -7.16 15.34
C TRP A 97 -6.48 -6.20 14.15
N VAL A 98 -6.95 -6.58 12.95
CA VAL A 98 -7.01 -5.65 11.82
C VAL A 98 -8.26 -4.80 11.93
N GLU A 99 -8.06 -3.55 12.35
CA GLU A 99 -9.14 -2.58 12.49
C GLU A 99 -9.55 -1.98 11.14
N THR A 100 -10.76 -1.42 11.08
CA THR A 100 -11.33 -0.79 9.89
C THR A 100 -11.93 0.57 10.20
N CYS A 101 -12.15 1.36 9.15
CA CYS A 101 -12.89 2.61 9.20
C CYS A 101 -13.84 2.67 7.99
N GLU A 102 -15.09 3.04 8.21
CA GLU A 102 -16.06 3.22 7.13
C GLU A 102 -15.74 4.51 6.36
N ILE A 103 -15.67 4.40 5.03
CA ILE A 103 -15.50 5.52 4.12
C ILE A 103 -16.67 5.61 3.15
N SER A 104 -17.17 6.82 2.97
CA SER A 104 -18.15 7.18 1.94
C SER A 104 -17.46 7.56 0.64
N PHE A 105 -17.90 6.97 -0.47
CA PHE A 105 -17.43 7.33 -1.81
C PHE A 105 -18.37 8.37 -2.44
N PRO A 106 -17.90 9.14 -3.45
CA PRO A 106 -18.74 10.10 -4.18
C PRO A 106 -20.03 9.53 -4.78
N SER A 107 -20.09 8.21 -4.96
CA SER A 107 -21.29 7.49 -5.40
C SER A 107 -22.40 7.33 -4.35
N GLY A 108 -22.16 7.72 -3.09
CA GLY A 108 -23.06 7.47 -1.95
C GLY A 108 -22.93 6.07 -1.34
N ARG A 109 -22.07 5.21 -1.89
CA ARG A 109 -21.75 3.89 -1.31
C ARG A 109 -20.70 4.03 -0.22
N THR A 110 -20.76 3.16 0.79
CA THR A 110 -19.73 3.06 1.84
C THR A 110 -18.91 1.78 1.75
N ALA A 111 -17.73 1.76 2.36
CA ALA A 111 -16.94 0.56 2.62
C ALA A 111 -16.09 0.68 3.89
N ASP A 112 -15.99 -0.42 4.64
CA ASP A 112 -14.98 -0.59 5.68
C ASP A 112 -13.61 -0.85 5.06
N GLU A 113 -12.77 0.18 5.02
CA GLU A 113 -11.38 0.08 4.58
C GLU A 113 -10.47 -0.24 5.77
N ILE A 114 -9.35 -0.92 5.52
CA ILE A 114 -8.37 -1.26 6.55
C ILE A 114 -7.80 0.02 7.15
N CYS A 115 -7.67 0.06 8.46
CA CYS A 115 -7.17 1.21 9.20
C CYS A 115 -6.03 0.75 10.11
N ALA A 116 -4.78 1.04 9.70
CA ALA A 116 -3.62 0.50 10.39
C ALA A 116 -3.39 1.19 11.74
N THR A 117 -3.41 0.41 12.83
CA THR A 117 -3.14 0.86 14.20
C THR A 117 -1.88 0.24 14.80
N GLU A 118 -1.32 -0.79 14.15
CA GLU A 118 -0.10 -1.47 14.55
C GLU A 118 0.69 -1.97 13.32
N PRO A 119 2.04 -2.15 13.41
CA PRO A 119 2.86 -2.50 12.25
C PRO A 119 2.54 -3.88 11.66
N GLY A 120 1.99 -4.78 12.46
CA GLY A 120 1.57 -6.12 12.02
C GLY A 120 0.58 -6.08 10.85
N VAL A 121 -0.22 -5.02 10.74
CA VAL A 121 -1.18 -4.82 9.64
C VAL A 121 -0.46 -4.77 8.28
N PHE A 122 0.71 -4.11 8.21
CA PHE A 122 1.45 -3.99 6.96
C PHE A 122 2.05 -5.34 6.53
N ALA A 123 2.62 -6.10 7.48
CA ALA A 123 3.15 -7.43 7.20
C ALA A 123 2.05 -8.40 6.75
N TRP A 124 0.89 -8.36 7.40
CA TRP A 124 -0.27 -9.17 7.00
C TRP A 124 -0.81 -8.77 5.62
N ALA A 125 -0.93 -7.47 5.34
CA ALA A 125 -1.35 -6.98 4.03
C ALA A 125 -0.35 -7.40 2.93
N ALA A 126 0.96 -7.31 3.19
CA ALA A 126 2.00 -7.79 2.29
C ALA A 126 1.92 -9.32 2.06
N GLN A 127 1.61 -10.10 3.10
CA GLN A 127 1.31 -11.53 2.97
C GLN A 127 0.09 -11.79 2.06
N MET A 128 -0.89 -10.89 2.03
CA MET A 128 -1.99 -10.95 1.08
C MET A 128 -1.61 -10.46 -0.34
N GLY A 129 -0.35 -10.10 -0.57
CA GLY A 129 0.17 -9.62 -1.84
C GLY A 129 0.05 -8.11 -2.04
N THR A 130 -0.21 -7.33 -0.99
CA THR A 130 -0.16 -5.86 -1.11
C THR A 130 1.28 -5.40 -1.38
N ILE A 131 1.45 -4.56 -2.39
CA ILE A 131 2.71 -3.86 -2.70
C ILE A 131 2.56 -2.36 -2.45
N THR A 132 1.38 -1.79 -2.68
CA THR A 132 1.17 -0.34 -2.50
C THR A 132 -0.01 -0.13 -1.56
N PHE A 133 0.18 0.79 -0.62
CA PHE A 133 -0.85 1.24 0.29
C PHE A 133 -1.28 2.65 -0.11
N HIS A 134 -2.59 2.86 -0.27
CA HIS A 134 -3.18 4.11 -0.71
C HIS A 134 -4.00 4.72 0.44
N PRO A 135 -3.37 5.45 1.39
CA PRO A 135 -4.07 6.01 2.55
C PRO A 135 -4.91 7.22 2.16
N TRP A 136 -6.09 7.36 2.75
CA TRP A 136 -6.89 8.57 2.65
C TRP A 136 -6.22 9.75 3.40
N PRO A 137 -6.44 11.01 2.98
CA PRO A 137 -5.93 12.20 3.68
C PRO A 137 -6.76 12.57 4.92
N VAL A 138 -7.43 11.58 5.53
CA VAL A 138 -8.29 11.72 6.72
C VAL A 138 -7.91 10.67 7.75
N ARG A 139 -8.39 10.81 8.99
CA ARG A 139 -8.25 9.80 10.05
C ARG A 139 -9.62 9.30 10.50
N ARG A 140 -9.67 8.09 11.05
CA ARG A 140 -10.92 7.44 11.48
C ARG A 140 -11.76 8.23 12.49
N GLY A 141 -11.16 9.16 13.22
CA GLY A 141 -11.86 10.02 14.17
C GLY A 141 -12.77 11.07 13.50
N ASP A 142 -12.47 11.47 12.27
CA ASP A 142 -13.28 12.41 11.47
C ASP A 142 -12.93 12.24 9.98
N VAL A 143 -13.68 11.38 9.29
CA VAL A 143 -13.43 11.05 7.87
C VAL A 143 -13.90 12.12 6.90
N GLU A 144 -14.64 13.12 7.37
CA GLU A 144 -15.14 14.23 6.54
C GLU A 144 -14.20 15.44 6.56
N ARG A 145 -13.17 15.40 7.42
CA ARG A 145 -12.23 16.51 7.60
C ARG A 145 -10.79 16.06 7.30
N PRO A 146 -10.29 16.32 6.08
CA PRO A 146 -8.90 16.08 5.74
C PRO A 146 -7.93 16.80 6.69
N ASP A 147 -6.92 16.08 7.15
CA ASP A 147 -5.80 16.61 7.94
C ASP A 147 -4.50 16.70 7.11
N GLU A 148 -4.55 16.29 5.84
CA GLU A 148 -3.47 16.44 4.86
C GLU A 148 -3.98 17.15 3.59
N LEU A 149 -3.27 18.20 3.18
CA LEU A 149 -3.33 18.73 1.82
C LEU A 149 -2.18 18.10 1.04
N ARG A 150 -2.48 17.49 -0.11
CA ARG A 150 -1.50 16.80 -0.95
C ARG A 150 -1.33 17.56 -2.28
N ILE A 151 -0.09 17.87 -2.62
CA ILE A 151 0.30 18.45 -3.92
C ILE A 151 1.00 17.34 -4.70
N ASP A 152 0.44 16.99 -5.85
CA ASP A 152 0.98 15.96 -6.73
C ASP A 152 1.58 16.63 -7.98
N LEU A 153 2.88 16.43 -8.21
CA LEU A 153 3.63 17.05 -9.29
C LEU A 153 3.97 15.97 -10.31
N ASP A 154 3.17 15.87 -11.36
CA ASP A 154 3.22 14.78 -12.33
C ASP A 154 3.80 15.25 -13.68
N PRO A 155 5.07 14.91 -14.01
CA PRO A 155 5.68 15.25 -15.28
C PRO A 155 4.85 14.75 -16.46
N GLN A 156 4.54 15.66 -17.39
CA GLN A 156 3.84 15.34 -18.63
C GLN A 156 4.83 15.06 -19.78
N GLU A 157 4.32 14.68 -20.95
CA GLU A 157 5.14 14.46 -22.14
C GLU A 157 6.08 15.65 -22.41
N GLY A 158 7.38 15.37 -22.51
CA GLY A 158 8.43 16.39 -22.68
C GLY A 158 9.09 16.87 -21.38
N THR A 159 8.67 16.36 -20.22
CA THR A 159 9.28 16.65 -18.89
C THR A 159 9.62 15.37 -18.14
N ASP A 160 10.47 15.45 -17.12
CA ASP A 160 10.88 14.30 -16.29
C ASP A 160 10.93 14.61 -14.78
N PHE A 161 11.42 13.66 -13.98
CA PHE A 161 11.53 13.80 -12.52
C PHE A 161 12.35 15.02 -12.08
N ARG A 162 13.35 15.44 -12.86
CA ARG A 162 14.16 16.62 -12.55
C ARG A 162 13.34 17.90 -12.65
N ASP A 163 12.41 17.98 -13.59
CA ASP A 163 11.48 19.10 -13.69
C ASP A 163 10.57 19.17 -12.46
N ALA A 164 10.04 18.03 -12.01
CA ALA A 164 9.24 17.97 -10.78
C ALA A 164 10.02 18.41 -9.54
N VAL A 165 11.32 18.07 -9.43
CA VAL A 165 12.18 18.53 -8.33
C VAL A 165 12.32 20.05 -8.31
N VAL A 166 12.48 20.68 -9.47
CA VAL A 166 12.54 22.15 -9.58
C VAL A 166 11.22 22.76 -9.13
N VAL A 167 10.09 22.28 -9.65
CA VAL A 167 8.76 22.79 -9.30
C VAL A 167 8.44 22.57 -7.81
N ALA A 168 8.88 21.46 -7.21
CA ALA A 168 8.73 21.23 -5.78
C ALA A 168 9.48 22.27 -4.92
N GLY A 169 10.64 22.74 -5.39
CA GLY A 169 11.38 23.84 -4.76
C GLY A 169 10.61 25.16 -4.78
N GLU A 170 10.01 25.49 -5.92
CA GLU A 170 9.16 26.69 -6.06
C GLU A 170 7.89 26.59 -5.22
N ALA A 171 7.24 25.41 -5.19
CA ALA A 171 6.08 25.17 -4.34
C ALA A 171 6.42 25.36 -2.86
N ARG A 172 7.59 24.89 -2.42
CA ARG A 172 8.07 25.13 -1.06
C ARG A 172 8.29 26.61 -0.78
N ALA A 173 8.94 27.35 -1.68
CA ALA A 173 9.16 28.78 -1.51
C ALA A 173 7.84 29.54 -1.34
N LEU A 174 6.84 29.21 -2.15
CA LEU A 174 5.49 29.78 -2.03
C LEU A 174 4.84 29.42 -0.69
N LEU A 175 4.92 28.17 -0.25
CA LEU A 175 4.34 27.73 1.03
C LEU A 175 5.03 28.40 2.23
N ASP A 176 6.32 28.71 2.14
CA ASP A 176 7.06 29.44 3.19
C ASP A 176 6.59 30.92 3.31
N GLU A 177 5.87 31.45 2.32
CA GLU A 177 5.30 32.82 2.33
C GLU A 177 3.86 32.91 2.89
N LEU A 178 3.15 31.78 3.06
CA LEU A 178 1.74 31.71 3.48
C LEU A 178 1.57 31.52 5.00
#